data_AF-A0A7C3BBD3-F1
#
_entry.id   AF-A0A7C3BBD3-F1
#
_cell.length_a   1.000
_cell.length_b   1.000
_cell.length_c   1.000
_cell.angle_alpha   90.00
_cell.angle_beta   90.00
_cell.angle_gamma   90.00
#
_symmetry.space_group_name_H-M   'P 1'
#
loop_
_entity.id
_entity.type
_entity.pdbx_description
1 polymer ?
#
loop_
_entity_poly.entity_id
_entity_poly.type
_entity_poly.pdbx_seq_one_letter_code
_entity_poly.pdbx_strand_id
1 'polypeptide(L)'
;MANDEVLMERMSWREIEEAIAGGKTTVILAVASIEQHGPHLPTGTDTYLGYALAEGIAHELGNALVAPVMRPGLSEHHLDFPGTVTLTQGTFMKVLEEYCISLAGHGFKDIVLISSHGGNSDTMVALLPRIAKALKDRCQVHMVIPNIREQPAEIEEIYREYGISRAQAGVHSGFAETSMMLALHPELVDMDKAEEGRADEAFYHPDRIKYSQIESFVYGVRSQSPNGILGDARSARPEAGRRLLDARIKQAVEEIRKMISVAQEEMKGTS
;
A
#
# COMPACT_ATOMS: atom_id res chain seq x y z
N MET A 1 -28.93 -12.95 -0.63
CA MET A 1 -27.75 -12.62 0.19
C MET A 1 -27.11 -11.45 -0.50
N ALA A 2 -26.90 -10.32 0.19
CA ALA A 2 -26.16 -9.22 -0.42
C ALA A 2 -24.77 -9.76 -0.80
N ASN A 3 -24.32 -9.47 -2.02
CA ASN A 3 -22.99 -9.87 -2.46
C ASN A 3 -21.98 -9.13 -1.56
N ASP A 4 -21.16 -9.87 -0.80
CA ASP A 4 -20.10 -9.31 0.04
C ASP A 4 -18.85 -8.98 -0.80
N GLU A 5 -18.88 -9.27 -2.11
CA GLU A 5 -17.81 -8.90 -3.04
C GLU A 5 -17.61 -7.37 -3.05
N VAL A 6 -16.37 -6.95 -2.82
CA VAL A 6 -15.94 -5.55 -2.85
C VAL A 6 -14.96 -5.28 -3.99
N LEU A 7 -14.39 -6.31 -4.61
CA LEU A 7 -13.40 -6.17 -5.69
C LEU A 7 -14.11 -5.94 -7.02
N MET A 8 -14.01 -4.73 -7.56
CA MET A 8 -14.68 -4.34 -8.82
C MET A 8 -14.29 -5.22 -10.00
N GLU A 9 -13.06 -5.76 -10.04
CA GLU A 9 -12.59 -6.64 -11.13
C GLU A 9 -13.31 -8.00 -11.17
N ARG A 10 -13.99 -8.37 -10.09
CA ARG A 10 -14.79 -9.61 -9.97
C ARG A 10 -16.28 -9.36 -10.12
N MET A 11 -16.67 -8.10 -10.35
CA MET A 11 -18.05 -7.68 -10.52
C MET A 11 -18.32 -7.33 -11.98
N SER A 12 -19.53 -7.61 -12.44
CA SER A 12 -20.06 -6.99 -13.65
C SER A 12 -20.34 -5.50 -13.43
N TRP A 13 -20.33 -4.71 -14.50
CA TRP A 13 -20.63 -3.29 -14.41
C TRP A 13 -22.03 -2.98 -13.83
N ARG A 14 -22.98 -3.91 -13.97
CA ARG A 14 -24.33 -3.82 -13.36
C ARG A 14 -24.30 -3.98 -11.85
N GLU A 15 -23.51 -4.92 -11.34
CA GLU A 15 -23.34 -5.09 -9.89
C GLU A 15 -22.66 -3.86 -9.28
N ILE A 16 -21.71 -3.24 -9.99
CA ILE A 16 -21.06 -1.99 -9.55
C ILE A 16 -22.08 -0.85 -9.52
N GLU A 17 -22.89 -0.70 -10.58
CA GLU A 17 -23.96 0.31 -10.65
C GLU A 17 -24.96 0.16 -9.49
N GLU A 18 -25.41 -1.07 -9.21
CA GLU A 18 -26.31 -1.38 -8.11
C GLU A 18 -25.66 -1.14 -6.74
N ALA A 19 -24.38 -1.46 -6.57
CA ALA A 19 -23.65 -1.24 -5.33
C ALA A 19 -23.49 0.26 -5.02
N ILE A 20 -23.17 1.08 -6.02
CA ILE A 20 -23.08 2.54 -5.88
C ILE A 20 -24.46 3.11 -5.50
N ALA A 21 -25.52 2.70 -6.21
CA ALA A 21 -26.89 3.11 -5.89
C ALA A 21 -27.34 2.64 -4.49
N GLY A 22 -26.83 1.49 -4.04
CA GLY A 22 -27.05 0.90 -2.72
C GLY A 22 -26.23 1.52 -1.59
N GLY A 23 -25.39 2.53 -1.88
CA GLY A 23 -24.66 3.29 -0.86
C GLY A 23 -23.17 2.99 -0.76
N LYS A 24 -22.57 2.22 -1.68
CA LYS A 24 -21.12 2.11 -1.80
C LYS A 24 -20.54 3.39 -2.43
N THR A 25 -20.40 4.43 -1.61
CA THR A 25 -19.99 5.78 -2.06
C THR A 25 -18.49 5.99 -2.14
N THR A 26 -17.69 5.10 -1.57
CA THR A 26 -16.23 5.20 -1.56
C THR A 26 -15.61 4.17 -2.50
N VAL A 27 -14.55 4.56 -3.21
CA VAL A 27 -13.71 3.61 -3.94
C VAL A 27 -12.27 3.70 -3.45
N ILE A 28 -11.67 2.54 -3.17
CA ILE A 28 -10.28 2.42 -2.74
C ILE A 28 -9.45 2.00 -3.94
N LEU A 29 -8.37 2.73 -4.20
CA LEU A 29 -7.36 2.40 -5.21
C LEU A 29 -6.03 2.18 -4.49
N ALA A 30 -5.62 0.91 -4.39
CA ALA A 30 -4.26 0.59 -4.01
C ALA A 30 -3.31 0.75 -5.21
N VAL A 31 -2.17 1.40 -4.96
CA VAL A 31 -1.14 1.70 -5.96
C VAL A 31 0.11 0.92 -5.57
N ALA A 32 0.36 -0.15 -6.32
CA ALA A 32 1.38 -1.16 -6.05
C ALA A 32 2.60 -1.00 -6.97
N SER A 33 3.40 -2.06 -7.07
CA SER A 33 4.44 -2.19 -8.08
C SER A 33 4.63 -3.63 -8.60
N ILE A 34 5.61 -3.78 -9.48
CA ILE A 34 6.17 -5.05 -9.93
C ILE A 34 7.68 -4.95 -9.72
N GLU A 35 8.18 -5.54 -8.63
CA GLU A 35 9.58 -5.40 -8.23
C GLU A 35 10.11 -6.62 -7.50
N GLN A 36 11.42 -6.82 -7.56
CA GLN A 36 12.10 -7.86 -6.77
C GLN A 36 11.70 -7.77 -5.29
N HIS A 37 11.54 -8.92 -4.63
CA HIS A 37 11.29 -8.98 -3.20
C HIS A 37 12.21 -10.02 -2.51
N GLY A 38 13.51 -9.90 -2.80
CA GLY A 38 14.47 -10.93 -2.42
C GLY A 38 14.27 -12.26 -3.16
N PRO A 39 15.03 -13.29 -2.79
CA PRO A 39 14.98 -14.60 -3.42
C PRO A 39 13.75 -15.46 -3.04
N HIS A 40 13.01 -15.11 -1.99
CA HIS A 40 11.93 -15.93 -1.41
C HIS A 40 10.51 -15.47 -1.72
N LEU A 41 10.30 -14.21 -2.13
CA LEU A 41 8.98 -13.66 -2.45
C LEU A 41 8.80 -13.39 -3.95
N PRO A 42 7.55 -13.39 -4.45
CA PRO A 42 7.27 -13.08 -5.84
C PRO A 42 7.37 -11.57 -6.12
N THR A 43 7.58 -11.20 -7.39
CA THR A 43 7.63 -9.78 -7.79
C THR A 43 6.28 -9.05 -7.68
N GLY A 44 5.22 -9.78 -7.37
CA GLY A 44 3.87 -9.25 -7.16
C GLY A 44 3.52 -8.95 -5.70
N THR A 45 4.46 -9.05 -4.75
CA THR A 45 4.21 -8.85 -3.30
C THR A 45 3.37 -7.59 -3.04
N ASP A 46 3.77 -6.43 -3.55
CA ASP A 46 3.02 -5.17 -3.39
C ASP A 46 1.57 -5.26 -3.90
N THR A 47 1.34 -6.05 -4.96
CA THR A 47 0.00 -6.23 -5.54
C THR A 47 -0.86 -7.07 -4.61
N TYR A 48 -0.34 -8.21 -4.11
CA TYR A 48 -1.06 -9.07 -3.18
C TYR A 48 -1.38 -8.35 -1.87
N LEU A 49 -0.39 -7.66 -1.29
CA LEU A 49 -0.58 -6.86 -0.09
C LEU A 49 -1.51 -5.67 -0.32
N GLY A 50 -1.46 -5.05 -1.50
CA GLY A 50 -2.35 -3.98 -1.91
C GLY A 50 -3.81 -4.41 -1.96
N TYR A 51 -4.10 -5.56 -2.56
CA TYR A 51 -5.45 -6.15 -2.54
C TYR A 51 -5.90 -6.46 -1.12
N ALA A 52 -5.10 -7.19 -0.34
CA ALA A 52 -5.46 -7.60 1.01
C ALA A 52 -5.77 -6.41 1.93
N LEU A 53 -4.96 -5.34 1.84
CA LEU A 53 -5.18 -4.12 2.60
C LEU A 53 -6.45 -3.39 2.13
N ALA A 54 -6.63 -3.20 0.82
CA ALA A 54 -7.78 -2.48 0.28
C ALA A 54 -9.11 -3.21 0.53
N GLU A 55 -9.12 -4.54 0.39
CA GLU A 55 -10.28 -5.40 0.65
C GLU A 55 -10.68 -5.35 2.12
N GLY A 56 -9.72 -5.55 3.04
CA GLY A 56 -9.97 -5.46 4.47
C GLY A 56 -10.52 -4.09 4.89
N ILE A 57 -9.95 -3.00 4.36
CA ILE A 57 -10.47 -1.64 4.60
C ILE A 57 -11.88 -1.48 4.04
N ALA A 58 -12.16 -2.01 2.85
CA ALA A 58 -13.47 -1.87 2.21
C ALA A 58 -14.59 -2.53 3.04
N HIS A 59 -14.33 -3.72 3.57
CA HIS A 59 -15.25 -4.42 4.47
C HIS A 59 -15.48 -3.65 5.78
N GLU A 60 -14.41 -3.16 6.41
CA GLU A 60 -14.49 -2.40 7.67
C GLU A 60 -15.18 -1.04 7.53
N LEU A 61 -15.04 -0.37 6.38
CA LEU A 61 -15.80 0.84 6.06
C LEU A 61 -17.28 0.55 5.77
N GLY A 62 -17.57 -0.61 5.17
CA GLY A 62 -18.92 -1.07 4.82
C GLY A 62 -19.54 -0.36 3.61
N ASN A 63 -19.07 0.84 3.26
CA ASN A 63 -19.56 1.66 2.14
C ASN A 63 -18.55 1.84 1.00
N ALA A 64 -17.56 0.94 0.89
CA ALA A 64 -16.51 1.03 -0.11
C ALA A 64 -16.49 -0.17 -1.08
N LEU A 65 -15.98 0.09 -2.28
CA LEU A 65 -15.51 -0.90 -3.26
C LEU A 65 -14.00 -0.71 -3.50
N VAL A 66 -13.35 -1.73 -4.04
CA VAL A 66 -11.92 -1.74 -4.38
C VAL A 66 -11.78 -1.76 -5.90
N ALA A 67 -11.15 -0.72 -6.44
CA ALA A 67 -10.77 -0.67 -7.85
C ALA A 67 -9.63 -1.68 -8.13
N PRO A 68 -9.45 -2.13 -9.39
CA PRO A 68 -8.30 -2.94 -9.76
C PRO A 68 -7.00 -2.26 -9.33
N VAL A 69 -6.11 -3.01 -8.67
CA VAL A 69 -4.84 -2.47 -8.15
C VAL A 69 -4.00 -1.92 -9.29
N MET A 70 -3.54 -0.67 -9.14
CA MET A 70 -2.71 -0.02 -10.15
C MET A 70 -1.28 -0.57 -10.09
N ARG A 71 -0.78 -1.05 -11.24
CA ARG A 71 0.60 -1.46 -11.47
C ARG A 71 0.96 -1.31 -12.96
N PRO A 72 2.25 -1.17 -13.34
CA PRO A 72 3.41 -1.03 -12.45
C PRO A 72 3.49 0.35 -11.79
N GLY A 73 4.27 0.46 -10.72
CA GLY A 73 4.52 1.68 -9.96
C GLY A 73 5.86 2.33 -10.32
N LEU A 74 6.51 2.93 -9.32
CA LEU A 74 7.82 3.58 -9.39
C LEU A 74 8.89 2.76 -8.64
N SER A 75 9.59 1.89 -9.35
CA SER A 75 10.58 0.96 -8.81
C SER A 75 11.92 1.03 -9.53
N GLU A 76 12.31 2.23 -10.01
CA GLU A 76 13.61 2.44 -10.68
C GLU A 76 14.79 1.94 -9.84
N HIS A 77 14.71 2.10 -8.52
CA HIS A 77 15.70 1.63 -7.54
C HIS A 77 15.84 0.11 -7.42
N HIS A 78 14.93 -0.66 -8.03
CA HIS A 78 14.96 -2.12 -8.09
C HIS A 78 15.34 -2.67 -9.48
N LEU A 79 15.67 -1.81 -10.46
CA LEU A 79 15.98 -2.23 -11.84
C LEU A 79 17.24 -3.10 -11.97
N ASP A 80 18.14 -3.07 -10.99
CA ASP A 80 19.31 -3.95 -10.95
C ASP A 80 18.95 -5.43 -10.69
N PHE A 81 17.67 -5.73 -10.42
CA PHE A 81 17.16 -7.08 -10.20
C PHE A 81 16.20 -7.48 -11.33
N PRO A 82 16.38 -8.69 -11.92
CA PRO A 82 15.52 -9.13 -13.01
C PRO A 82 14.07 -9.33 -12.54
N GLY A 83 13.12 -9.00 -13.42
CA GLY A 83 11.68 -9.12 -13.14
C GLY A 83 11.00 -7.83 -12.67
N THR A 84 11.78 -6.83 -12.24
CA THR A 84 11.26 -5.48 -11.95
C THR A 84 10.76 -4.81 -13.23
N VAL A 85 9.53 -4.26 -13.17
CA VAL A 85 8.93 -3.46 -14.24
C VAL A 85 8.42 -2.16 -13.63
N THR A 86 8.90 -1.02 -14.12
CA THR A 86 8.58 0.31 -13.58
C THR A 86 8.13 1.25 -14.69
N LEU A 87 7.28 2.21 -14.33
CA LEU A 87 6.99 3.38 -15.17
C LEU A 87 8.03 4.47 -14.93
N THR A 88 8.10 5.43 -15.87
CA THR A 88 8.71 6.73 -15.56
C THR A 88 7.76 7.52 -14.67
N GLN A 89 8.28 8.42 -13.83
CA GLN A 89 7.48 9.27 -12.94
C GLN A 89 6.37 10.03 -13.70
N GLY A 90 6.69 10.61 -14.86
CA GLY A 90 5.72 11.35 -15.67
C GLY A 90 4.58 10.48 -16.21
N THR A 91 4.86 9.23 -16.59
CA THR A 91 3.82 8.29 -17.03
C THR A 91 2.97 7.83 -15.85
N PHE A 92 3.59 7.48 -14.72
CA PHE A 92 2.88 7.10 -13.49
C PHE A 92 1.87 8.17 -13.05
N MET A 93 2.30 9.44 -13.02
CA MET A 93 1.42 10.55 -12.63
C MET A 93 0.20 10.67 -13.54
N LYS A 94 0.38 10.50 -14.85
CA LYS A 94 -0.72 10.55 -15.82
C LYS A 94 -1.69 9.39 -15.62
N VAL A 95 -1.18 8.17 -15.48
CA VAL A 95 -2.01 6.99 -15.27
C VAL A 95 -2.83 7.12 -13.99
N LEU A 96 -2.20 7.52 -12.89
CA LEU A 96 -2.90 7.70 -11.61
C LEU A 96 -3.98 8.81 -11.69
N GLU A 97 -3.67 9.94 -12.35
CA GLU A 97 -4.65 11.01 -12.58
C GLU A 97 -5.84 10.52 -13.42
N GLU A 98 -5.59 9.77 -14.50
CA GLU A 98 -6.63 9.22 -15.38
C GLU A 98 -7.47 8.12 -14.70
N TYR A 99 -6.87 7.31 -13.82
CA TYR A 99 -7.59 6.38 -12.94
C TYR A 99 -8.61 7.12 -12.07
N CYS A 100 -8.15 8.15 -11.35
CA CYS A 100 -9.00 8.93 -10.45
C CYS A 100 -10.13 9.65 -11.22
N ILE A 101 -9.82 10.25 -12.38
CA ILE A 101 -10.83 10.92 -13.23
C ILE A 101 -11.90 9.92 -13.70
N SER A 102 -11.49 8.72 -14.12
CA SER A 102 -12.40 7.68 -14.58
C SER A 102 -13.32 7.21 -13.45
N LEU A 103 -12.75 6.89 -12.29
CA LEU A 103 -13.50 6.45 -11.11
C LEU A 103 -14.49 7.52 -10.63
N ALA A 104 -14.09 8.79 -10.56
CA ALA A 104 -14.97 9.88 -10.17
C ALA A 104 -16.17 10.05 -11.15
N GLY A 105 -16.04 9.57 -12.39
CA GLY A 105 -17.12 9.59 -13.38
C GLY A 105 -18.26 8.61 -13.11
N HIS A 106 -18.06 7.61 -12.23
CA HIS A 106 -19.04 6.56 -11.96
C HIS A 106 -20.01 6.87 -10.80
N GLY A 107 -19.84 8.00 -10.10
CA GLY A 107 -20.74 8.42 -9.02
C GLY A 107 -20.23 8.14 -7.60
N PHE A 108 -18.98 7.72 -7.44
CA PHE A 108 -18.32 7.71 -6.13
C PHE A 108 -18.17 9.14 -5.60
N LYS A 109 -18.28 9.29 -4.28
CA LYS A 109 -18.11 10.56 -3.56
C LYS A 109 -16.70 10.75 -3.04
N ASP A 110 -16.02 9.64 -2.71
CA ASP A 110 -14.69 9.60 -2.13
C ASP A 110 -13.83 8.58 -2.87
N ILE A 111 -12.64 8.99 -3.32
CA ILE A 111 -11.57 8.11 -3.76
C ILE A 111 -10.52 8.07 -2.65
N VAL A 112 -10.17 6.89 -2.17
CA VAL A 112 -9.10 6.67 -1.20
C VAL A 112 -7.92 6.03 -1.91
N LEU A 113 -6.79 6.75 -1.95
CA LEU A 113 -5.53 6.23 -2.46
C LEU A 113 -4.72 5.59 -1.33
N ILE A 114 -4.23 4.38 -1.57
CA ILE A 114 -3.35 3.65 -0.64
C ILE A 114 -2.11 3.23 -1.39
N SER A 115 -0.93 3.49 -0.84
CA SER A 115 0.31 2.95 -1.42
C SER A 115 0.66 1.62 -0.76
N SER A 116 0.79 0.56 -1.55
CA SER A 116 1.38 -0.71 -1.10
C SER A 116 2.84 -0.87 -1.51
N HIS A 117 3.41 0.15 -2.15
CA HIS A 117 4.82 0.25 -2.50
C HIS A 117 5.41 1.57 -1.98
N GLY A 118 6.54 1.52 -1.28
CA GLY A 118 7.19 2.71 -0.73
C GLY A 118 7.53 3.76 -1.80
N GLY A 119 8.02 3.33 -2.97
CA GLY A 119 8.49 4.20 -4.05
C GLY A 119 7.43 5.11 -4.68
N ASN A 120 6.15 4.78 -4.54
CA ASN A 120 5.06 5.59 -5.08
C ASN A 120 4.73 6.81 -4.21
N SER A 121 5.00 6.74 -2.90
CA SER A 121 4.40 7.59 -1.86
C SER A 121 4.65 9.08 -2.08
N ASP A 122 5.90 9.50 -2.27
CA ASP A 122 6.25 10.93 -2.43
C ASP A 122 5.62 11.53 -3.69
N THR A 123 5.59 10.77 -4.79
CA THR A 123 4.97 11.21 -6.04
C THR A 123 3.45 11.32 -5.90
N MET A 124 2.81 10.36 -5.20
CA MET A 124 1.38 10.40 -4.93
C MET A 124 1.00 11.62 -4.06
N VAL A 125 1.76 11.88 -2.98
CA VAL A 125 1.55 13.06 -2.12
C VAL A 125 1.66 14.35 -2.94
N ALA A 126 2.70 14.47 -3.78
CA ALA A 126 2.89 15.65 -4.62
C ALA A 126 1.78 15.82 -5.69
N LEU A 127 1.17 14.71 -6.13
CA LEU A 127 0.13 14.71 -7.15
C LEU A 127 -1.28 15.00 -6.58
N LEU A 128 -1.51 14.75 -5.29
CA LEU A 128 -2.82 14.85 -4.66
C LEU A 128 -3.55 16.18 -4.92
N PRO A 129 -2.93 17.37 -4.80
CA PRO A 129 -3.62 18.64 -5.08
C PRO A 129 -4.06 18.78 -6.55
N ARG A 130 -3.29 18.21 -7.47
CA ARG A 130 -3.62 18.22 -8.90
C ARG A 130 -4.81 17.31 -9.18
N ILE A 131 -4.84 16.10 -8.60
CA ILE A 131 -6.00 15.20 -8.71
C ILE A 131 -7.24 15.88 -8.12
N ALA A 132 -7.17 16.41 -6.90
CA ALA A 132 -8.29 17.10 -6.27
C ALA A 132 -8.86 18.22 -7.17
N LYS A 133 -7.98 19.02 -7.78
CA LYS A 133 -8.39 20.05 -8.75
C LYS A 133 -9.06 19.49 -10.01
N ALA A 134 -8.61 18.33 -10.51
CA ALA A 134 -9.20 17.68 -11.69
C ALA A 134 -10.59 17.09 -11.39
N LEU A 135 -10.78 16.56 -10.18
CA LEU A 135 -12.05 16.00 -9.74
C LEU A 135 -13.09 17.10 -9.45
N LYS A 136 -12.65 18.24 -8.89
CA LYS A 136 -13.52 19.36 -8.46
C LYS A 136 -14.63 18.83 -7.53
N ASP A 137 -15.87 19.21 -7.78
CA ASP A 137 -17.03 18.87 -6.96
C ASP A 137 -17.58 17.46 -7.25
N ARG A 138 -16.97 16.71 -8.17
CA ARG A 138 -17.44 15.37 -8.55
C ARG A 138 -17.14 14.33 -7.47
N CYS A 139 -15.95 14.41 -6.87
CA CYS A 139 -15.45 13.43 -5.93
C CYS A 139 -14.30 14.03 -5.12
N GLN A 140 -14.24 13.72 -3.83
CA GLN A 140 -13.09 14.03 -2.98
C GLN A 140 -12.01 12.96 -3.18
N VAL A 141 -10.74 13.34 -3.03
CA VAL A 141 -9.62 12.40 -3.05
C VAL A 141 -8.88 12.48 -1.73
N HIS A 142 -8.67 11.32 -1.12
CA HIS A 142 -7.98 11.14 0.14
C HIS A 142 -6.79 10.23 -0.08
N MET A 143 -5.76 10.34 0.77
CA MET A 143 -4.60 9.46 0.72
C MET A 143 -4.28 8.97 2.12
N VAL A 144 -4.18 7.65 2.28
CA VAL A 144 -3.59 7.04 3.47
C VAL A 144 -2.08 7.10 3.28
N ILE A 145 -1.38 7.81 4.18
CA ILE A 145 0.06 8.03 4.08
C ILE A 145 0.77 7.03 5.00
N PRO A 146 1.56 6.09 4.46
CA PRO A 146 2.39 5.23 5.29
C PRO A 146 3.44 6.10 6.00
N ASN A 147 3.33 6.25 7.32
CA ASN A 147 4.33 7.00 8.08
C ASN A 147 5.54 6.10 8.36
N ILE A 148 6.63 6.32 7.61
CA ILE A 148 7.88 5.55 7.76
C ILE A 148 8.67 5.91 9.04
N ARG A 149 8.36 7.04 9.70
CA ARG A 149 9.05 7.48 10.93
C ARG A 149 8.35 6.95 12.18
N GLU A 150 7.03 7.02 12.17
CA GLU A 150 6.17 6.66 13.29
C GLU A 150 5.32 5.45 12.92
N GLN A 151 5.55 4.38 13.65
CA GLN A 151 4.80 3.15 13.51
C GLN A 151 3.72 3.09 14.61
N PRO A 152 2.52 2.57 14.31
CA PRO A 152 1.50 2.41 15.34
C PRO A 152 2.00 1.57 16.51
N ALA A 153 1.60 1.95 17.72
CA ALA A 153 1.96 1.23 18.94
C ALA A 153 1.57 -0.26 18.89
N GLU A 154 0.48 -0.60 18.20
CA GLU A 154 0.03 -1.99 18.02
C GLU A 154 1.01 -2.80 17.15
N ILE A 155 1.57 -2.21 16.09
CA ILE A 155 2.59 -2.86 15.25
C ILE A 155 3.90 -3.04 16.03
N GLU A 156 4.29 -2.04 16.83
CA GLU A 156 5.45 -2.13 17.72
C GLU A 156 5.30 -3.25 18.77
N GLU A 157 4.10 -3.40 19.32
CA GLU A 157 3.83 -4.47 20.28
C GLU A 157 3.94 -5.84 19.60
N ILE A 158 3.39 -5.99 18.39
CA ILE A 158 3.54 -7.22 17.61
C ILE A 158 5.02 -7.53 17.41
N TYR A 159 5.83 -6.57 16.96
CA TYR A 159 7.27 -6.80 16.79
C TYR A 159 7.96 -7.21 18.10
N ARG A 160 7.63 -6.56 19.22
CA ARG A 160 8.18 -6.92 20.54
C ARG A 160 7.82 -8.36 20.94
N GLU A 161 6.58 -8.77 20.74
CA GLU A 161 6.12 -10.12 21.07
C GLU A 161 6.85 -11.21 20.27
N TYR A 162 7.17 -10.94 19.01
CA TYR A 162 7.95 -11.84 18.15
C TYR A 162 9.47 -11.67 18.30
N GLY A 163 9.94 -10.76 19.15
CA GLY A 163 11.37 -10.48 19.33
C GLY A 163 12.05 -9.89 18.10
N ILE A 164 11.31 -9.11 17.31
CA ILE A 164 11.72 -8.50 16.05
C ILE A 164 12.00 -7.01 16.27
N SER A 165 13.13 -6.51 15.76
CA SER A 165 13.39 -5.08 15.71
C SER A 165 12.77 -4.44 14.45
N ARG A 166 12.65 -3.10 14.43
CA ARG A 166 12.24 -2.38 13.21
C ARG A 166 13.16 -2.68 12.02
N ALA A 167 14.45 -2.85 12.28
CA ALA A 167 15.42 -3.16 11.24
C ALA A 167 15.22 -4.57 10.66
N GLN A 168 14.84 -5.55 11.49
CA GLN A 168 14.50 -6.91 11.03
C GLN A 168 13.14 -6.96 10.33
N ALA A 169 12.14 -6.24 10.87
CA ALA A 169 10.86 -6.02 10.18
C ALA A 169 11.08 -5.50 8.76
N GLY A 170 12.03 -4.59 8.61
CA GLY A 170 12.50 -4.10 7.34
C GLY A 170 11.52 -3.14 6.67
N VAL A 171 12.02 -2.40 5.68
CA VAL A 171 11.18 -1.58 4.78
C VAL A 171 10.91 -2.28 3.46
N HIS A 172 11.58 -3.39 3.17
CA HIS A 172 11.40 -4.14 1.93
C HIS A 172 11.86 -5.60 2.08
N SER A 173 10.95 -6.54 1.88
CA SER A 173 11.15 -8.00 1.94
C SER A 173 11.68 -8.55 3.26
N GLY A 174 11.57 -7.78 4.35
CA GLY A 174 11.94 -8.20 5.70
C GLY A 174 10.87 -9.07 6.35
N PHE A 175 10.94 -9.19 7.69
CA PHE A 175 10.00 -10.00 8.47
C PHE A 175 8.54 -9.60 8.22
N ALA A 176 8.23 -8.31 8.07
CA ALA A 176 6.84 -7.84 8.00
C ALA A 176 6.12 -8.29 6.73
N GLU A 177 6.67 -7.98 5.54
CA GLU A 177 6.07 -8.33 4.25
C GLU A 177 6.07 -9.84 4.02
N THR A 178 7.16 -10.51 4.40
CA THR A 178 7.26 -11.96 4.31
C THR A 178 6.21 -12.64 5.18
N SER A 179 6.00 -12.17 6.41
CA SER A 179 4.98 -12.71 7.31
C SER A 179 3.58 -12.51 6.76
N MET A 180 3.26 -11.32 6.23
CA MET A 180 1.96 -11.05 5.61
C MET A 180 1.73 -11.92 4.36
N MET A 181 2.75 -12.10 3.52
CA MET A 181 2.66 -12.99 2.35
C MET A 181 2.48 -14.46 2.76
N LEU A 182 3.14 -14.93 3.81
CA LEU A 182 2.90 -16.28 4.36
C LEU A 182 1.46 -16.46 4.85
N ALA A 183 0.84 -15.39 5.38
CA ALA A 183 -0.55 -15.44 5.85
C ALA A 183 -1.57 -15.45 4.70
N LEU A 184 -1.24 -14.83 3.56
CA LEU A 184 -2.15 -14.64 2.42
C LEU A 184 -1.97 -15.70 1.34
N HIS A 185 -0.71 -15.94 0.96
CA HIS A 185 -0.30 -16.75 -0.18
C HIS A 185 0.95 -17.59 0.16
N PRO A 186 0.87 -18.50 1.15
CA PRO A 186 2.02 -19.32 1.55
C PRO A 186 2.60 -20.15 0.39
N GLU A 187 1.78 -20.49 -0.61
CA GLU A 187 2.19 -21.20 -1.83
C GLU A 187 3.15 -20.40 -2.74
N LEU A 188 3.21 -19.08 -2.56
CA LEU A 188 4.08 -18.18 -3.31
C LEU A 188 5.38 -17.84 -2.57
N VAL A 189 5.53 -18.27 -1.31
CA VAL A 189 6.68 -17.94 -0.47
C VAL A 189 7.60 -19.15 -0.30
N ASP A 190 8.85 -19.02 -0.72
CA ASP A 190 9.87 -20.06 -0.59
C ASP A 190 10.79 -19.76 0.60
N MET A 191 10.38 -20.16 1.80
CA MET A 191 11.14 -19.85 3.03
C MET A 191 12.52 -20.51 3.11
N ASP A 192 12.81 -21.54 2.31
CA ASP A 192 14.16 -22.11 2.22
C ASP A 192 15.14 -21.13 1.56
N LYS A 193 14.62 -20.14 0.82
CA LYS A 193 15.38 -19.04 0.24
C LYS A 193 15.34 -17.77 1.10
N ALA A 194 14.64 -17.75 2.24
CA ALA A 194 14.56 -16.56 3.06
C ALA A 194 15.93 -16.24 3.66
N GLU A 195 16.39 -15.01 3.45
CA GLU A 195 17.72 -14.56 3.87
C GLU A 195 17.63 -13.29 4.72
N GLU A 196 18.73 -12.97 5.40
CA GLU A 196 18.95 -11.64 5.94
C GLU A 196 19.54 -10.75 4.84
N GLY A 197 19.00 -9.54 4.72
CA GLY A 197 19.57 -8.51 3.86
C GLY A 197 20.21 -7.41 4.70
N ARG A 198 19.84 -6.15 4.41
CA ARG A 198 20.27 -5.00 5.20
C ARG A 198 19.32 -4.76 6.38
N ALA A 199 19.73 -5.17 7.58
CA ALA A 199 18.97 -5.04 8.83
C ALA A 199 19.73 -4.26 9.92
N ASP A 200 20.57 -3.28 9.57
CA ASP A 200 21.33 -2.52 10.57
C ASP A 200 20.51 -1.39 11.22
N GLU A 201 20.45 -1.35 12.56
CA GLU A 201 19.67 -0.33 13.31
C GLU A 201 20.02 1.13 12.94
N ALA A 202 21.26 1.38 12.51
CA ALA A 202 21.68 2.72 12.09
C ALA A 202 20.98 3.17 10.79
N PHE A 203 20.78 2.25 9.83
CA PHE A 203 20.01 2.48 8.61
C PHE A 203 18.53 2.78 8.91
N TYR A 204 17.98 2.15 9.95
CA TYR A 204 16.57 2.26 10.37
C TYR A 204 16.30 3.30 11.46
N HIS A 205 17.32 4.03 11.91
CA HIS A 205 17.14 5.05 12.94
C HIS A 205 16.11 6.11 12.44
N PRO A 206 15.14 6.55 13.26
CA PRO A 206 14.06 7.46 12.82
C PRO A 206 14.56 8.76 12.18
N ASP A 207 15.72 9.25 12.62
CA ASP A 207 16.36 10.46 12.07
C ASP A 207 17.19 10.21 10.80
N ARG A 208 17.47 8.94 10.46
CA ARG A 208 18.26 8.55 9.27
C ARG A 208 17.45 7.89 8.17
N ILE A 209 16.30 7.30 8.47
CA ILE A 209 15.54 6.48 7.52
C ILE A 209 15.24 7.20 6.19
N LYS A 210 15.00 8.51 6.23
CA LYS A 210 14.82 9.32 5.00
C LYS A 210 16.08 9.39 4.14
N TYR A 211 17.26 9.52 4.75
CA TYR A 211 18.53 9.51 4.03
C TYR A 211 18.82 8.12 3.44
N SER A 212 18.60 7.06 4.22
CA SER A 212 18.71 5.68 3.77
C SER A 212 17.82 5.37 2.55
N GLN A 213 16.59 5.91 2.56
CA GLN A 213 15.65 5.79 1.45
C GLN A 213 16.15 6.55 0.21
N ILE A 214 16.66 7.78 0.38
CA ILE A 214 17.27 8.55 -0.71
C ILE A 214 18.46 7.81 -1.31
N GLU A 215 19.33 7.23 -0.48
CA GLU A 215 20.46 6.44 -0.98
C GLU A 215 19.99 5.25 -1.82
N SER A 216 18.93 4.56 -1.38
CA SER A 216 18.32 3.47 -2.15
C SER A 216 17.77 3.97 -3.50
N PHE A 217 17.14 5.15 -3.53
CA PHE A 217 16.64 5.76 -4.76
C PHE A 217 17.73 6.24 -5.71
N VAL A 218 18.86 6.72 -5.19
CA VAL A 218 19.96 7.28 -6.00
C VAL A 218 20.90 6.19 -6.50
N TYR A 219 21.25 5.23 -5.64
CA TYR A 219 22.28 4.23 -5.93
C TYR A 219 21.71 2.83 -6.18
N GLY A 220 20.39 2.66 -6.09
CA GLY A 220 19.71 1.38 -6.25
C GLY A 220 19.82 0.50 -5.01
N VAL A 221 18.82 -0.36 -4.79
CA VAL A 221 18.76 -1.25 -3.62
C VAL A 221 19.91 -2.25 -3.61
N ARG A 222 20.40 -2.68 -4.79
CA ARG A 222 21.52 -3.63 -4.91
C ARG A 222 22.81 -3.10 -4.28
N SER A 223 23.01 -1.77 -4.28
CA SER A 223 24.17 -1.13 -3.63
C SER A 223 24.14 -1.26 -2.10
N GLN A 224 22.95 -1.38 -1.52
CA GLN A 224 22.74 -1.50 -0.07
C GLN A 224 22.59 -2.94 0.38
N SER A 225 21.95 -3.77 -0.44
CA SER A 225 21.69 -5.18 -0.16
C SER A 225 21.81 -6.02 -1.44
N PRO A 226 22.85 -6.85 -1.59
CA PRO A 226 23.08 -7.64 -2.80
C PRO A 226 21.96 -8.64 -3.13
N ASN A 227 21.25 -9.15 -2.11
CA ASN A 227 20.10 -10.06 -2.26
C ASN A 227 18.77 -9.30 -2.38
N GLY A 228 18.79 -7.97 -2.32
CA GLY A 228 17.62 -7.13 -2.51
C GLY A 228 16.75 -6.92 -1.27
N ILE A 229 17.01 -7.62 -0.16
CA ILE A 229 16.23 -7.49 1.08
C ILE A 229 16.73 -6.29 1.89
N LEU A 230 15.83 -5.39 2.30
CA LEU A 230 16.07 -4.39 3.34
C LEU A 230 15.29 -4.82 4.58
N GLY A 231 15.88 -5.74 5.34
CA GLY A 231 15.30 -6.39 6.52
C GLY A 231 15.90 -7.78 6.77
N ASP A 232 15.21 -8.60 7.58
CA ASP A 232 15.53 -10.01 7.80
C ASP A 232 14.27 -10.87 7.67
N ALA A 233 14.21 -11.73 6.66
CA ALA A 233 13.04 -12.57 6.38
C ALA A 233 13.02 -13.89 7.16
N ARG A 234 14.15 -14.34 7.72
CA ARG A 234 14.34 -15.73 8.20
C ARG A 234 13.38 -16.14 9.31
N SER A 235 12.99 -15.18 10.14
CA SER A 235 12.10 -15.39 11.28
C SER A 235 10.62 -15.17 10.96
N ALA A 236 10.25 -14.85 9.70
CA ALA A 236 8.87 -14.57 9.31
C ALA A 236 7.90 -15.72 9.63
N ARG A 237 6.67 -15.38 10.04
CA ARG A 237 5.61 -16.33 10.45
C ARG A 237 4.23 -15.85 10.00
N PRO A 238 3.34 -16.74 9.52
CA PRO A 238 2.01 -16.35 9.07
C PRO A 238 1.14 -15.73 10.18
N GLU A 239 1.29 -16.16 11.44
CA GLU A 239 0.53 -15.63 12.58
C GLU A 239 0.87 -14.15 12.84
N ALA A 240 2.15 -13.77 12.67
CA ALA A 240 2.57 -12.38 12.73
C ALA A 240 1.97 -11.59 11.57
N GLY A 241 1.99 -12.18 10.37
CA GLY A 241 1.45 -11.58 9.15
C GLY A 241 -0.02 -11.18 9.27
N ARG A 242 -0.87 -12.10 9.76
CA ARG A 242 -2.30 -11.80 9.99
C ARG A 242 -2.46 -10.59 10.91
N ARG A 243 -1.77 -10.59 12.06
CA ARG A 243 -1.86 -9.50 13.05
C ARG A 243 -1.37 -8.17 12.50
N LEU A 244 -0.27 -8.18 11.71
CA LEU A 244 0.25 -6.98 11.07
C LEU A 244 -0.73 -6.41 10.05
N LEU A 245 -1.36 -7.28 9.24
CA LEU A 245 -2.36 -6.87 8.27
C LEU A 245 -3.59 -6.27 8.96
N ASP A 246 -4.13 -6.94 9.97
CA ASP A 246 -5.30 -6.48 10.74
C ASP A 246 -5.04 -5.11 11.39
N ALA A 247 -3.87 -4.93 12.01
CA ALA A 247 -3.48 -3.66 12.62
C ALA A 247 -3.32 -2.53 11.58
N ARG A 248 -2.78 -2.83 10.39
CA ARG A 248 -2.66 -1.85 9.28
C ARG A 248 -4.03 -1.47 8.71
N ILE A 249 -4.93 -2.44 8.54
CA ILE A 249 -6.32 -2.20 8.09
C ILE A 249 -7.02 -1.28 9.08
N LYS A 250 -6.98 -1.62 10.37
CA LYS A 250 -7.61 -0.84 11.44
C LYS A 250 -7.11 0.61 11.46
N GLN A 251 -5.80 0.81 11.41
CA GLN A 251 -5.22 2.16 11.35
C GLN A 251 -5.73 2.92 10.11
N ALA A 252 -5.67 2.32 8.93
CA ALA A 252 -6.09 2.97 7.70
C ALA A 252 -7.59 3.35 7.76
N VAL A 253 -8.44 2.49 8.30
CA VAL A 253 -9.87 2.78 8.50
C VAL A 253 -10.09 3.98 9.43
N GLU A 254 -9.35 4.07 10.53
CA GLU A 254 -9.41 5.21 11.45
C GLU A 254 -8.99 6.52 10.76
N GLU A 255 -7.89 6.49 9.99
CA GLU A 255 -7.41 7.63 9.22
C GLU A 255 -8.42 8.07 8.14
N ILE A 256 -8.98 7.12 7.39
CA ILE A 256 -9.98 7.40 6.35
C ILE A 256 -11.23 8.02 6.95
N ARG A 257 -11.77 7.45 8.03
CA ARG A 257 -12.96 8.00 8.72
C ARG A 257 -12.71 9.43 9.20
N LYS A 258 -11.51 9.70 9.72
CA LYS A 258 -11.12 11.06 10.14
C LYS A 258 -11.05 12.03 8.95
N MET A 259 -10.39 11.65 7.86
CA MET A 259 -10.26 12.50 6.66
C MET A 259 -11.62 12.83 6.04
N ILE A 260 -12.49 11.84 5.90
CA ILE A 260 -13.85 12.04 5.35
C ILE A 260 -14.68 12.93 6.28
N SER A 261 -14.59 12.76 7.60
CA SER A 261 -15.32 13.60 8.56
C SER A 261 -14.91 15.07 8.46
N VAL A 262 -13.60 15.34 8.43
CA VAL A 262 -13.06 16.73 8.33
C VAL A 262 -13.53 17.39 7.03
N ALA A 263 -13.44 16.68 5.89
CA ALA A 263 -13.89 17.21 4.62
C ALA A 263 -15.39 17.56 4.61
N GLN A 264 -16.22 16.75 5.29
CA GLN A 264 -17.66 17.02 5.42
C GLN A 264 -17.98 18.24 6.30
N GLU A 265 -17.18 18.51 7.33
CA GLU A 265 -17.33 19.68 8.20
C GLU A 265 -16.95 20.98 7.46
N GLU A 266 -15.84 20.97 6.71
CA GLU A 266 -15.39 22.13 5.93
C GLU A 266 -16.41 22.56 4.86
N MET A 267 -17.06 21.60 4.20
CA MET A 267 -18.12 21.88 3.21
C MET A 267 -19.39 22.48 3.84
N LYS A 268 -19.73 22.10 5.08
CA LYS A 268 -20.90 22.65 5.79
C LYS A 268 -20.65 24.06 6.31
N GLY A 269 -19.41 24.41 6.64
CA GLY A 269 -19.03 25.74 7.14
C GLY A 269 -18.88 26.82 6.06
N THR A 270 -18.91 26.43 4.78
CA THR A 270 -18.82 27.34 3.61
C THR A 270 -20.17 27.57 2.92
N SER A 271 -21.25 27.00 3.45
CA SER A 271 -22.65 27.16 3.00
C SER A 271 -23.36 28.29 3.73
#